data_AF-A0A3A9Z647-F1
#
_entry.id   AF-A0A3A9Z647-F1
#
_cell.length_a   1.000
_cell.length_b   1.000
_cell.length_c   1.000
_cell.angle_alpha   90.00
_cell.angle_beta   90.00
_cell.angle_gamma   90.00
#
_symmetry.space_group_name_H-M   'P 1'
#
loop_
_entity.id
_entity.type
_entity.pdbx_description
1 polymer ?
#
loop_
_entity_poly.entity_id
_entity_poly.type
_entity_poly.pdbx_seq_one_letter_code
_entity_poly.pdbx_strand_id
1 'polypeptide(L)'
;MRRHLGRRMIQGRAARARRPADEGRDALLTGTMTRREAPLGFLSDVQRPPAMGAAALREAAALLAGSRPQDLFRACNLLALVHFRTGSAHRARRLCLDQIACALAHRGRPRWPRLAALALQPQINLIRLKGYAPDRVDEALRDLAALEPLTFGRGVRLPDLSFGEDTARQLTESAGLDLDLVRNVLVHDTCGILWRHRLDDRLLAEAARLAALWPESPAHTRVQHAAEAPWLVDALARPEVPATALDGARNAAGRLAYVRLLHVADHAAQAGQRDRATRLVETLSANRAALAGPFASPLTPLRWLGSLARTAERLQRPDLAHGLLRELAGRPELPADRALHRLVRQGLGDREPPRTPDGAAAPPGGAAAPPTVEELTEEAEDRLAALAAAR
;
A
#
# COMPACT_ATOMS: atom_id res chain seq x y z
N MET A 1 -35.14 -66.25 -15.27
CA MET A 1 -36.58 -66.59 -15.11
C MET A 1 -36.91 -66.71 -13.63
N ARG A 2 -38.10 -66.21 -13.22
CA ARG A 2 -38.67 -66.04 -11.83
C ARG A 2 -38.21 -64.74 -11.14
N ARG A 3 -38.92 -63.60 -11.26
CA ARG A 3 -40.23 -63.14 -10.66
C ARG A 3 -40.22 -63.20 -9.13
N HIS A 4 -40.77 -62.29 -8.33
CA HIS A 4 -41.27 -60.89 -8.37
C HIS A 4 -41.85 -60.64 -6.95
N LEU A 5 -42.20 -59.38 -6.62
CA LEU A 5 -42.93 -58.87 -5.41
C LEU A 5 -42.04 -58.48 -4.21
N GLY A 6 -42.10 -57.30 -3.60
CA GLY A 6 -42.95 -56.11 -3.79
C GLY A 6 -43.75 -55.74 -2.52
N ARG A 7 -43.42 -54.56 -1.94
CA ARG A 7 -44.18 -53.71 -0.97
C ARG A 7 -44.25 -54.22 0.50
N ARG A 8 -44.29 -53.40 1.57
CA ARG A 8 -44.79 -52.03 1.81
C ARG A 8 -43.98 -51.28 2.90
N MET A 9 -44.05 -49.95 2.82
CA MET A 9 -43.84 -48.94 3.87
C MET A 9 -44.73 -49.15 5.11
N ILE A 10 -44.29 -48.70 6.30
CA ILE A 10 -44.83 -47.52 7.03
C ILE A 10 -43.97 -47.24 8.29
N GLN A 11 -43.49 -45.99 8.32
CA GLN A 11 -43.23 -45.04 9.42
C GLN A 11 -43.16 -45.51 10.89
N GLY A 12 -42.08 -45.06 11.54
CA GLY A 12 -41.98 -44.90 13.00
C GLY A 12 -40.90 -43.88 13.34
N ARG A 13 -41.28 -42.61 13.46
CA ARG A 13 -40.46 -41.52 13.99
C ARG A 13 -40.06 -41.85 15.44
N ALA A 14 -38.76 -41.87 15.73
CA ALA A 14 -38.25 -41.62 17.07
C ALA A 14 -37.13 -40.57 16.97
N ALA A 15 -37.43 -39.41 17.55
CA ALA A 15 -36.56 -38.25 17.61
C ALA A 15 -35.24 -38.60 18.33
N ARG A 16 -34.11 -38.49 17.62
CA ARG A 16 -32.82 -38.26 18.25
C ARG A 16 -32.38 -36.85 17.88
N ALA A 17 -32.40 -35.99 18.89
CA ALA A 17 -31.80 -34.67 18.87
C ALA A 17 -30.35 -34.80 18.38
N ARG A 18 -30.12 -34.35 17.14
CA ARG A 18 -28.77 -34.05 16.66
C ARG A 18 -28.28 -32.86 17.49
N ARG A 19 -27.36 -33.12 18.40
CA ARG A 19 -26.43 -32.08 18.86
C ARG A 19 -25.74 -31.54 17.60
N PRO A 20 -25.74 -30.23 17.33
CA PRO A 20 -24.89 -29.69 16.28
C PRO A 20 -23.45 -30.00 16.67
N ALA A 21 -22.75 -30.69 15.78
CA ALA A 21 -21.33 -30.91 15.88
C ALA A 21 -20.60 -29.57 15.92
N ASP A 22 -19.49 -29.58 16.64
CA ASP A 22 -18.54 -28.52 16.95
C ASP A 22 -17.80 -28.01 15.69
N GLU A 23 -18.51 -27.74 14.58
CA GLU A 23 -17.95 -27.27 13.30
C GLU A 23 -17.74 -25.75 13.27
N GLY A 24 -17.91 -25.05 14.40
CA GLY A 24 -17.87 -23.60 14.49
C GLY A 24 -16.58 -22.97 15.03
N ARG A 25 -15.55 -23.73 15.40
CA ARG A 25 -14.34 -23.17 16.05
C ARG A 25 -13.09 -23.07 15.18
N ASP A 26 -12.96 -23.86 14.11
CA ASP A 26 -11.78 -23.79 13.23
C ASP A 26 -11.99 -22.89 11.98
N ALA A 27 -13.23 -22.53 11.64
CA ALA A 27 -13.53 -21.65 10.51
C ALA A 27 -13.36 -20.14 10.79
N LEU A 28 -13.01 -19.76 12.03
CA LEU A 28 -12.86 -18.35 12.47
C LEU A 28 -11.40 -17.83 12.43
N LEU A 29 -10.44 -18.64 11.95
CA LEU A 29 -9.01 -18.31 11.98
C LEU A 29 -8.38 -18.02 10.61
N THR A 30 -9.10 -18.22 9.51
CA THR A 30 -8.59 -18.00 8.13
C THR A 30 -9.04 -16.65 7.57
N GLY A 31 -8.78 -15.56 8.31
CA GLY A 31 -8.82 -14.21 7.75
C GLY A 31 -7.67 -14.06 6.75
N THR A 32 -7.91 -14.44 5.50
CA THR A 32 -6.97 -14.30 4.38
C THR A 32 -6.62 -12.83 4.17
N MET A 33 -5.34 -12.47 4.32
CA MET A 33 -4.79 -11.18 3.93
C MET A 33 -4.86 -11.02 2.41
N THR A 34 -6.03 -10.67 1.90
CA THR A 34 -6.21 -10.35 0.47
C THR A 34 -5.61 -8.98 0.17
N ARG A 35 -5.38 -8.65 -1.12
CA ARG A 35 -5.02 -7.29 -1.60
C ARG A 35 -5.92 -6.15 -1.05
N ARG A 36 -7.08 -6.46 -0.44
CA ARG A 36 -7.98 -5.50 0.22
C ARG A 36 -7.74 -5.34 1.72
N GLU A 37 -6.96 -6.23 2.34
CA GLU A 37 -6.67 -6.28 3.77
C GLU A 37 -5.16 -6.19 4.06
N ALA A 38 -4.35 -5.73 3.09
CA ALA A 38 -2.93 -5.49 3.34
C ALA A 38 -2.79 -4.42 4.44
N PRO A 39 -2.22 -4.76 5.62
CA PRO A 39 -2.15 -3.89 6.80
C PRO A 39 -1.09 -2.80 6.64
N LEU A 40 -0.63 -2.54 5.42
CA LEU A 40 0.47 -1.63 5.16
C LEU A 40 -0.07 -0.19 5.07
N GLY A 41 -0.43 0.34 6.23
CA GLY A 41 -0.36 1.78 6.50
C GLY A 41 1.11 2.17 6.48
N PHE A 42 1.57 2.59 5.32
CA PHE A 42 2.97 2.91 5.07
C PHE A 42 3.38 4.23 5.73
N LEU A 43 4.57 4.28 6.37
CA LEU A 43 5.30 5.55 6.46
C LEU A 43 5.64 6.01 5.05
N SER A 44 4.83 6.90 4.48
CA SER A 44 5.08 7.51 3.18
C SER A 44 4.90 9.02 3.30
N ASP A 45 5.94 9.73 2.87
CA ASP A 45 5.97 11.17 2.59
C ASP A 45 5.07 11.54 1.39
N VAL A 46 4.78 10.60 0.51
CA VAL A 46 3.80 10.77 -0.57
C VAL A 46 2.41 10.94 0.04
N GLN A 47 1.81 12.12 -0.16
CA GLN A 47 0.43 12.38 0.24
C GLN A 47 -0.51 11.39 -0.47
N ARG A 48 -1.02 10.40 0.27
CA ARG A 48 -2.24 9.69 -0.09
C ARG A 48 -3.40 10.27 0.73
N PRO A 49 -4.36 10.98 0.12
CA PRO A 49 -5.55 11.47 0.82
C PRO A 49 -6.68 10.41 0.81
N PRO A 50 -7.64 10.49 1.74
CA PRO A 50 -7.91 11.59 2.69
C PRO A 50 -7.64 11.14 4.16
N ALA A 51 -7.45 11.94 5.20
CA ALA A 51 -7.53 13.36 5.50
C ALA A 51 -6.73 13.57 6.81
N MET A 52 -6.44 14.82 7.18
CA MET A 52 -6.32 15.38 8.54
C MET A 52 -6.01 14.39 9.69
N GLY A 53 -4.97 14.63 10.51
CA GLY A 53 -4.59 13.79 11.66
C GLY A 53 -5.76 13.17 12.44
N ALA A 54 -6.87 13.90 12.62
CA ALA A 54 -8.12 13.40 13.21
C ALA A 54 -8.73 12.13 12.58
N ALA A 55 -8.66 11.92 11.26
CA ALA A 55 -9.18 10.70 10.62
C ALA A 55 -8.29 9.48 10.93
N ALA A 56 -6.98 9.66 10.88
CA ALA A 56 -6.02 8.63 11.28
C ALA A 56 -6.15 8.27 12.76
N LEU A 57 -6.36 9.27 13.63
CA LEU A 57 -6.60 9.04 15.06
C LEU A 57 -7.92 8.31 15.34
N ARG A 58 -9.01 8.62 14.61
CA ARG A 58 -10.26 7.85 14.73
C ARG A 58 -10.09 6.40 14.29
N GLU A 59 -9.36 6.14 13.21
CA GLU A 59 -9.08 4.78 12.76
C GLU A 59 -8.18 4.04 13.76
N ALA A 60 -7.14 4.69 14.28
CA ALA A 60 -6.30 4.12 15.33
C ALA A 60 -7.11 3.78 16.59
N ALA A 61 -7.99 4.68 17.05
CA ALA A 61 -8.88 4.43 18.17
C ALA A 61 -9.82 3.24 17.92
N ALA A 62 -10.42 3.14 16.73
CA ALA A 62 -11.29 2.02 16.37
C ALA A 62 -10.52 0.67 16.32
N LEU A 63 -9.27 0.68 15.86
CA LEU A 63 -8.41 -0.49 15.88
C LEU A 63 -7.98 -0.86 17.30
N LEU A 64 -7.73 0.13 18.16
CA LEU A 64 -7.42 -0.09 19.57
C LEU A 64 -8.64 -0.64 20.35
N ALA A 65 -9.87 -0.29 19.98
CA ALA A 65 -11.05 -0.94 20.54
C ALA A 65 -11.13 -2.46 20.21
N GLY A 66 -10.44 -2.92 19.16
CA GLY A 66 -10.35 -4.33 18.79
C GLY A 66 -9.43 -5.15 19.71
N SER A 67 -9.68 -6.46 19.82
CA SER A 67 -8.89 -7.37 20.69
C SER A 67 -7.77 -8.13 19.97
N ARG A 68 -7.69 -8.05 18.64
CA ARG A 68 -6.77 -8.86 17.84
C ARG A 68 -5.38 -8.21 17.78
N PRO A 69 -4.29 -8.98 17.85
CA PRO A 69 -2.93 -8.44 17.70
C PRO A 69 -2.71 -7.68 16.39
N GLN A 70 -3.37 -8.06 15.31
CA GLN A 70 -3.26 -7.38 14.01
C GLN A 70 -3.78 -5.94 14.09
N ASP A 71 -4.87 -5.72 14.82
CA ASP A 71 -5.48 -4.41 14.97
C ASP A 71 -4.56 -3.49 15.79
N LEU A 72 -3.94 -4.02 16.86
CA LEU A 72 -2.94 -3.31 17.66
C LEU A 72 -1.73 -2.88 16.82
N PHE A 73 -1.12 -3.79 16.05
CA PHE A 73 0.02 -3.45 15.18
C PHE A 73 -0.36 -2.43 14.09
N ARG A 74 -1.57 -2.53 13.53
CA ARG A 74 -2.07 -1.53 12.57
C ARG A 74 -2.26 -0.16 13.21
N ALA A 75 -2.85 -0.10 14.40
CA ALA A 75 -3.00 1.14 15.15
C ALA A 75 -1.64 1.79 15.43
N CYS A 76 -0.67 1.00 15.90
CA CYS A 76 0.68 1.48 16.16
C CYS A 76 1.36 2.03 14.90
N ASN A 77 1.21 1.37 13.75
CA ASN A 77 1.74 1.88 12.48
C ASN A 77 1.09 3.20 12.03
N LEU A 78 -0.23 3.36 12.23
CA LEU A 78 -0.93 4.62 11.95
C LEU A 78 -0.46 5.73 12.89
N LEU A 79 -0.32 5.45 14.18
CA LEU A 79 0.18 6.41 15.17
C LEU A 79 1.63 6.81 14.89
N ALA A 80 2.50 5.85 14.51
CA ALA A 80 3.87 6.15 14.09
C ALA A 80 3.89 7.08 12.86
N LEU A 81 2.96 6.90 11.91
CA LEU A 81 2.79 7.81 10.78
C LEU A 81 2.36 9.21 11.20
N VAL A 82 1.41 9.32 12.13
CA VAL A 82 0.98 10.61 12.67
C VAL A 82 2.16 11.31 13.33
N HIS A 83 2.87 10.63 14.26
CA HIS A 83 4.06 11.17 14.92
C HIS A 83 5.13 11.64 13.95
N PHE A 84 5.44 10.84 12.91
CA PHE A 84 6.42 11.25 11.90
C PHE A 84 5.98 12.51 11.17
N ARG A 85 4.71 12.59 10.74
CA ARG A 85 4.17 13.74 9.99
C ARG A 85 4.03 15.00 10.82
N THR A 86 3.89 14.88 12.14
CA THR A 86 3.83 16.03 13.06
C THR A 86 5.20 16.44 13.60
N GLY A 87 6.29 15.85 13.10
CA GLY A 87 7.67 16.22 13.46
C GLY A 87 8.28 15.42 14.62
N SER A 88 7.54 14.47 15.19
CA SER A 88 7.99 13.61 16.30
C SER A 88 8.60 12.29 15.81
N ALA A 89 9.66 12.39 14.99
CA ALA A 89 10.31 11.21 14.40
C ALA A 89 10.87 10.22 15.44
N HIS A 90 11.29 10.69 16.63
CA HIS A 90 11.75 9.83 17.72
C HIS A 90 10.62 8.99 18.31
N ARG A 91 9.40 9.54 18.46
CA ARG A 91 8.22 8.79 18.93
C ARG A 91 7.80 7.76 17.91
N ALA A 92 7.78 8.12 16.61
CA ALA A 92 7.53 7.16 15.54
C ALA A 92 8.53 6.00 15.57
N ARG A 93 9.83 6.30 15.75
CA ARG A 93 10.89 5.29 15.89
C ARG A 93 10.65 4.38 17.10
N ARG A 94 10.35 4.94 18.27
CA ARG A 94 10.12 4.17 19.50
C ARG A 94 8.96 3.21 19.33
N LEU A 95 7.82 3.69 18.83
CA LEU A 95 6.64 2.85 18.61
C LEU A 95 6.87 1.74 17.57
N CYS A 96 7.76 1.95 16.59
CA CYS A 96 8.19 0.87 15.70
C CYS A 96 9.04 -0.19 16.43
N LEU A 97 9.98 0.25 17.27
CA LEU A 97 10.81 -0.66 18.07
C LEU A 97 9.98 -1.46 19.09
N ASP A 98 8.99 -0.85 19.72
CA ASP A 98 8.13 -1.52 20.70
C ASP A 98 7.30 -2.63 20.05
N GLN A 99 6.80 -2.41 18.83
CA GLN A 99 6.13 -3.46 18.04
C GLN A 99 7.07 -4.63 17.71
N ILE A 100 8.31 -4.33 17.31
CA ILE A 100 9.31 -5.35 17.00
C ILE A 100 9.70 -6.13 18.26
N ALA A 101 9.94 -5.44 19.38
CA ALA A 101 10.23 -6.05 20.67
C ALA A 101 9.08 -6.95 21.15
N CYS A 102 7.83 -6.50 20.99
CA CYS A 102 6.64 -7.30 21.27
C CYS A 102 6.63 -8.58 20.44
N ALA A 103 6.88 -8.52 19.13
CA ALA A 103 6.95 -9.72 18.30
C ALA A 103 8.08 -10.66 18.74
N LEU A 104 9.27 -10.12 19.02
CA LEU A 104 10.44 -10.89 19.46
C LEU A 104 10.22 -11.60 20.81
N ALA A 105 9.43 -11.03 21.72
CA ALA A 105 9.08 -11.66 23.00
C ALA A 105 8.31 -12.99 22.82
N HIS A 106 7.69 -13.19 21.66
CA HIS A 106 6.99 -14.42 21.29
C HIS A 106 7.84 -15.40 20.48
N ARG A 107 9.13 -15.11 20.24
CA ARG A 107 10.01 -16.00 19.49
C ARG A 107 10.05 -17.40 20.12
N GLY A 108 9.96 -18.42 19.27
CA GLY A 108 9.90 -19.83 19.71
C GLY A 108 8.51 -20.29 20.18
N ARG A 109 7.49 -19.43 20.14
CA ARG A 109 6.10 -19.78 20.48
C ARG A 109 5.24 -19.98 19.22
N PRO A 110 4.08 -20.66 19.31
CA PRO A 110 3.20 -20.88 18.15
C PRO A 110 2.75 -19.61 17.43
N ARG A 111 2.64 -18.47 18.16
CA ARG A 111 2.23 -17.18 17.58
C ARG A 111 3.36 -16.43 16.88
N TRP A 112 4.62 -16.87 17.03
CA TRP A 112 5.80 -16.20 16.50
C TRP A 112 5.70 -15.86 15.01
N PRO A 113 5.38 -16.81 14.10
CA PRO A 113 5.38 -16.51 12.67
C PRO A 113 4.46 -15.33 12.35
N ARG A 114 3.21 -15.37 12.86
CA ARG A 114 2.23 -14.31 12.60
C ARG A 114 2.67 -12.94 13.13
N LEU A 115 3.25 -12.89 14.33
CA LEU A 115 3.75 -11.63 14.89
C LEU A 115 5.01 -11.14 14.17
N ALA A 116 5.88 -12.04 13.71
CA ALA A 116 7.03 -11.70 12.89
C ALA A 116 6.62 -11.06 11.55
N ALA A 117 5.57 -11.57 10.89
CA ALA A 117 5.01 -10.93 9.70
C ALA A 117 4.48 -9.52 9.99
N LEU A 118 3.77 -9.32 11.11
CA LEU A 118 3.29 -7.99 11.49
C LEU A 118 4.44 -7.02 11.80
N ALA A 119 5.54 -7.52 12.38
CA ALA A 119 6.74 -6.75 12.69
C ALA A 119 7.58 -6.35 11.46
N LEU A 120 7.32 -6.90 10.28
CA LEU A 120 8.00 -6.46 9.05
C LEU A 120 7.67 -5.00 8.72
N GLN A 121 6.43 -4.55 8.90
CA GLN A 121 6.04 -3.18 8.61
C GLN A 121 6.78 -2.15 9.50
N PRO A 122 6.86 -2.28 10.85
CA PRO A 122 7.65 -1.37 11.66
C PRO A 122 9.16 -1.45 11.32
N GLN A 123 9.70 -2.61 10.94
CA GLN A 123 11.09 -2.69 10.48
C GLN A 123 11.31 -1.90 9.17
N ILE A 124 10.41 -2.02 8.19
CA ILE A 124 10.44 -1.23 6.94
C ILE A 124 10.32 0.27 7.27
N ASN A 125 9.45 0.63 8.22
CA ASN A 125 9.31 2.01 8.69
C ASN A 125 10.62 2.56 9.28
N LEU A 126 11.36 1.77 10.08
CA LEU A 126 12.68 2.16 10.59
C LEU A 126 13.71 2.36 9.46
N ILE A 127 13.71 1.49 8.46
CA ILE A 127 14.58 1.64 7.28
C ILE A 127 14.23 2.92 6.51
N ARG A 128 12.95 3.25 6.36
CA ARG A 128 12.50 4.50 5.73
C ARG A 128 12.93 5.73 6.51
N LEU A 129 12.73 5.73 7.84
CA LEU A 129 13.19 6.81 8.73
C LEU A 129 14.69 7.06 8.52
N LYS A 130 15.48 6.00 8.45
CA LYS A 130 16.90 6.07 8.12
C LYS A 130 17.14 6.67 6.72
N GLY A 131 16.38 6.21 5.72
CA GLY A 131 16.45 6.68 4.34
C GLY A 131 16.03 8.14 4.09
N TYR A 132 15.49 8.86 5.10
CA TYR A 132 15.30 10.31 5.02
C TYR A 132 16.58 11.09 5.36
N ALA A 133 17.52 10.50 6.09
CA ALA A 133 18.77 11.16 6.50
C ALA A 133 19.87 10.99 5.42
N PRO A 134 20.45 12.09 4.88
CA PRO A 134 21.46 12.01 3.81
C PRO A 134 22.71 11.19 4.15
N ASP A 135 23.15 11.23 5.40
CA ASP A 135 24.32 10.50 5.91
C ASP A 135 24.06 8.99 6.12
N ARG A 136 22.80 8.55 6.00
CA ARG A 136 22.37 7.17 6.30
C ARG A 136 21.80 6.43 5.10
N VAL A 137 21.90 7.02 3.91
CA VAL A 137 21.32 6.47 2.67
C VAL A 137 21.84 5.07 2.36
N ASP A 138 23.15 4.88 2.38
CA ASP A 138 23.76 3.58 2.05
C ASP A 138 23.39 2.48 3.05
N GLU A 139 23.24 2.85 4.32
CA GLU A 139 22.75 1.93 5.32
C GLU A 139 21.28 1.55 5.09
N ALA A 140 20.43 2.53 4.77
CA ALA A 140 19.01 2.25 4.50
C ALA A 140 18.84 1.35 3.27
N LEU A 141 19.62 1.58 2.21
CA LEU A 141 19.61 0.74 1.02
C LEU A 141 20.12 -0.68 1.29
N ARG A 142 21.16 -0.82 2.12
CA ARG A 142 21.66 -2.14 2.56
C ARG A 142 20.60 -2.90 3.35
N ASP A 143 19.90 -2.23 4.27
CA ASP A 143 18.85 -2.86 5.07
C ASP A 143 17.62 -3.23 4.23
N LEU A 144 17.28 -2.42 3.21
CA LEU A 144 16.25 -2.80 2.23
C LEU A 144 16.68 -4.04 1.45
N ALA A 145 17.90 -4.06 0.88
CA ALA A 145 18.40 -5.21 0.13
C ALA A 145 18.39 -6.50 0.96
N ALA A 146 18.57 -6.40 2.28
CA ALA A 146 18.47 -7.55 3.18
C ALA A 146 17.07 -8.19 3.24
N LEU A 147 16.00 -7.52 2.77
CA LEU A 147 14.65 -8.09 2.59
C LEU A 147 14.53 -8.96 1.33
N GLU A 148 15.44 -8.87 0.36
CA GLU A 148 15.36 -9.60 -0.92
C GLU A 148 15.14 -11.12 -0.78
N PRO A 149 15.80 -11.84 0.16
CA PRO A 149 15.57 -13.26 0.35
C PRO A 149 14.10 -13.64 0.60
N LEU A 150 13.32 -12.77 1.27
CA LEU A 150 11.90 -13.01 1.54
C LEU A 150 11.09 -13.13 0.25
N THR A 151 11.47 -12.45 -0.83
CA THR A 151 10.77 -12.52 -2.13
C THR A 151 10.85 -13.90 -2.80
N PHE A 152 11.69 -14.78 -2.24
CA PHE A 152 11.89 -16.17 -2.61
C PHE A 152 11.49 -17.13 -1.48
N GLY A 153 10.76 -16.66 -0.46
CA GLY A 153 10.34 -17.46 0.68
C GLY A 153 11.47 -17.85 1.65
N ARG A 154 12.63 -17.19 1.58
CA ARG A 154 13.80 -17.49 2.43
C ARG A 154 13.85 -16.60 3.68
N GLY A 155 14.59 -17.06 4.69
CA GLY A 155 14.82 -16.32 5.94
C GLY A 155 15.48 -14.96 5.72
N VAL A 156 15.35 -14.07 6.70
CA VAL A 156 15.81 -12.68 6.63
C VAL A 156 16.61 -12.29 7.88
N ARG A 157 17.59 -11.42 7.68
CA ARG A 157 18.38 -10.81 8.77
C ARG A 157 18.38 -9.29 8.61
N LEU A 158 17.52 -8.61 9.37
CA LEU A 158 17.39 -7.15 9.41
C LEU A 158 17.95 -6.64 10.74
N PRO A 159 18.20 -5.32 10.87
CA PRO A 159 18.83 -4.75 12.07
C PRO A 159 18.10 -5.10 13.39
N ASP A 160 16.76 -5.00 13.40
CA ASP A 160 15.95 -5.19 14.60
C ASP A 160 15.08 -6.47 14.52
N LEU A 161 14.92 -7.06 13.33
CA LEU A 161 14.08 -8.24 13.11
C LEU A 161 14.83 -9.30 12.30
N SER A 162 14.87 -10.54 12.79
CA SER A 162 15.48 -11.65 12.08
C SER A 162 14.69 -12.93 12.30
N PHE A 163 14.49 -13.71 11.23
CA PHE A 163 13.87 -15.03 11.30
C PHE A 163 14.40 -15.96 10.20
N GLY A 164 14.51 -17.25 10.54
CA GLY A 164 15.10 -18.27 9.66
C GLY A 164 14.14 -18.80 8.59
N GLU A 165 14.66 -19.75 7.80
CA GLU A 165 13.93 -20.35 6.67
C GLU A 165 12.63 -21.03 7.08
N ASP A 166 12.61 -21.73 8.22
CA ASP A 166 11.39 -22.38 8.70
C ASP A 166 10.26 -21.39 8.98
N THR A 167 10.58 -20.24 9.58
CA THR A 167 9.59 -19.19 9.80
C THR A 167 9.15 -18.57 8.47
N ALA A 168 10.07 -18.29 7.55
CA ALA A 168 9.74 -17.72 6.25
C ALA A 168 8.85 -18.64 5.40
N ARG A 169 9.12 -19.95 5.43
CA ARG A 169 8.28 -20.97 4.80
C ARG A 169 6.89 -21.01 5.41
N GLN A 170 6.79 -21.10 6.74
CA GLN A 170 5.49 -21.04 7.44
C GLN A 170 4.72 -19.76 7.11
N LEU A 171 5.40 -18.61 7.05
CA LEU A 171 4.81 -17.33 6.69
C LEU A 171 4.21 -17.32 5.28
N THR A 172 4.91 -17.94 4.34
CA THR A 172 4.51 -18.04 2.93
C THR A 172 3.36 -19.03 2.75
N GLU A 173 3.41 -20.18 3.43
CA GLU A 173 2.45 -21.28 3.26
C GLU A 173 1.15 -21.08 4.06
N SER A 174 1.24 -20.48 5.26
CA SER A 174 0.15 -20.55 6.24
C SER A 174 -0.23 -19.22 6.90
N ALA A 175 0.61 -18.19 6.84
CA ALA A 175 0.42 -16.98 7.65
C ALA A 175 0.24 -15.65 6.89
N GLY A 176 0.09 -15.67 5.56
CA GLY A 176 -0.36 -14.48 4.81
C GLY A 176 0.73 -13.46 4.46
N LEU A 177 1.99 -13.88 4.34
CA LEU A 177 3.01 -13.01 3.74
C LEU A 177 2.87 -13.01 2.21
N ASP A 178 2.38 -11.89 1.67
CA ASP A 178 2.32 -11.68 0.22
C ASP A 178 3.72 -11.36 -0.33
N LEU A 179 4.31 -12.30 -1.08
CA LEU A 179 5.65 -12.14 -1.65
C LEU A 179 5.70 -11.01 -2.69
N ASP A 180 4.62 -10.78 -3.43
CA ASP A 180 4.55 -9.66 -4.37
C ASP A 180 4.57 -8.33 -3.61
N LEU A 181 3.95 -8.27 -2.45
CA LEU A 181 3.97 -7.09 -1.59
C LEU A 181 5.38 -6.77 -1.06
N VAL A 182 6.16 -7.79 -0.69
CA VAL A 182 7.58 -7.60 -0.31
C VAL A 182 8.39 -7.09 -1.50
N ARG A 183 8.19 -7.65 -2.69
CA ARG A 183 8.83 -7.15 -3.94
C ARG A 183 8.47 -5.69 -4.20
N ASN A 184 7.18 -5.33 -4.02
CA ASN A 184 6.70 -3.96 -4.18
C ASN A 184 7.41 -2.99 -3.24
N VAL A 185 7.56 -3.36 -1.96
CA VAL A 185 8.27 -2.56 -0.96
C VAL A 185 9.73 -2.35 -1.36
N LEU A 186 10.43 -3.42 -1.71
CA LEU A 186 11.84 -3.38 -2.14
C LEU A 186 12.05 -2.40 -3.29
N VAL A 187 11.26 -2.53 -4.35
CA VAL A 187 11.35 -1.66 -5.53
C VAL A 187 11.03 -0.22 -5.18
N HIS A 188 9.88 0.01 -4.54
CA HIS A 188 9.37 1.35 -4.26
C HIS A 188 10.31 2.11 -3.32
N ASP A 189 10.76 1.48 -2.24
CA ASP A 189 11.54 2.16 -1.21
C ASP A 189 13.00 2.34 -1.62
N THR A 190 13.59 1.38 -2.34
CA THR A 190 14.95 1.50 -2.88
C THR A 190 15.03 2.67 -3.84
N CYS A 191 14.11 2.69 -4.81
CA CYS A 191 14.03 3.79 -5.77
C CYS A 191 13.66 5.10 -5.06
N GLY A 192 12.79 5.08 -4.04
CA GLY A 192 12.36 6.28 -3.32
C GLY A 192 13.47 6.93 -2.51
N ILE A 193 14.32 6.14 -1.87
CA ILE A 193 15.49 6.63 -1.13
C ILE A 193 16.53 7.19 -2.10
N LEU A 194 16.94 6.42 -3.12
CA LEU A 194 17.93 6.88 -4.11
C LEU A 194 17.47 8.15 -4.80
N TRP A 195 16.18 8.19 -5.12
CA TRP A 195 15.55 9.37 -5.66
C TRP A 195 15.72 10.58 -4.73
N ARG A 196 15.26 10.47 -3.47
CA ARG A 196 15.20 11.58 -2.51
C ARG A 196 16.55 12.29 -2.35
N HIS A 197 17.64 11.53 -2.46
CA HIS A 197 19.01 12.02 -2.31
C HIS A 197 19.72 12.31 -3.63
N ARG A 198 18.99 12.36 -4.76
CA ARG A 198 19.50 12.71 -6.09
C ARG A 198 20.62 11.78 -6.60
N LEU A 199 20.51 10.48 -6.32
CA LEU A 199 21.49 9.46 -6.72
C LEU A 199 21.07 8.77 -8.02
N ASP A 200 21.01 9.54 -9.11
CA ASP A 200 20.34 9.17 -10.37
C ASP A 200 20.94 7.95 -11.07
N ASP A 201 22.27 7.89 -11.20
CA ASP A 201 22.95 6.76 -11.84
C ASP A 201 22.74 5.47 -11.06
N ARG A 202 22.76 5.56 -9.72
CA ARG A 202 22.48 4.44 -8.82
C ARG A 202 21.02 4.01 -8.90
N LEU A 203 20.09 4.96 -9.02
CA LEU A 203 18.67 4.67 -9.23
C LEU A 203 18.44 3.88 -10.52
N LEU A 204 19.05 4.29 -11.63
CA LEU A 204 18.96 3.57 -12.90
C LEU A 204 19.57 2.17 -12.81
N ALA A 205 20.73 2.04 -12.18
CA ALA A 205 21.40 0.75 -11.98
C ALA A 205 20.57 -0.21 -11.11
N GLU A 206 20.04 0.27 -9.98
CA GLU A 206 19.20 -0.53 -9.08
C GLU A 206 17.86 -0.90 -9.72
N ALA A 207 17.23 0.02 -10.44
CA ALA A 207 16.02 -0.28 -11.21
C ALA A 207 16.24 -1.41 -12.22
N ALA A 208 17.36 -1.37 -12.96
CA ALA A 208 17.73 -2.42 -13.90
C ALA A 208 18.01 -3.76 -13.20
N ARG A 209 18.76 -3.75 -12.09
CA ARG A 209 19.05 -4.95 -11.29
C ARG A 209 17.78 -5.60 -10.76
N LEU A 210 16.91 -4.80 -10.13
CA LEU A 210 15.65 -5.29 -9.57
C LEU A 210 14.70 -5.82 -10.66
N ALA A 211 14.67 -5.21 -11.85
CA ALA A 211 13.92 -5.74 -12.99
C ALA A 211 14.47 -7.11 -13.46
N ALA A 212 15.79 -7.29 -13.42
CA ALA A 212 16.44 -8.53 -13.80
C ALA A 212 16.25 -9.67 -12.78
N LEU A 213 15.93 -9.38 -11.52
CA LEU A 213 15.68 -10.41 -10.49
C LEU A 213 14.40 -11.22 -10.74
N TRP A 214 13.41 -10.65 -11.44
CA TRP A 214 12.09 -11.28 -11.61
C TRP A 214 11.58 -11.23 -13.06
N PRO A 215 12.30 -11.82 -14.03
CA PRO A 215 12.00 -11.70 -15.46
C PRO A 215 10.63 -12.32 -15.84
N GLU A 216 10.20 -13.34 -15.10
CA GLU A 216 8.98 -14.12 -15.37
C GLU A 216 7.75 -13.66 -14.59
N SER A 217 7.85 -12.66 -13.71
CA SER A 217 6.69 -12.20 -12.94
C SER A 217 5.55 -11.81 -13.90
N PRO A 218 4.30 -12.25 -13.69
CA PRO A 218 3.18 -11.83 -14.52
C PRO A 218 3.10 -10.30 -14.62
N ALA A 219 2.77 -9.74 -15.79
CA ALA A 219 2.76 -8.28 -16.01
C ALA A 219 1.85 -7.50 -15.03
N HIS A 220 0.89 -8.17 -14.40
CA HIS A 220 -0.04 -7.62 -13.39
C HIS A 220 0.42 -7.80 -11.93
N THR A 221 1.51 -8.56 -11.69
CA THR A 221 2.18 -8.72 -10.39
C THR A 221 3.57 -8.10 -10.37
N ARG A 222 4.19 -7.86 -11.55
CA ARG A 222 5.34 -6.97 -11.69
C ARG A 222 5.00 -5.65 -11.02
N VAL A 223 5.79 -5.30 -10.03
CA VAL A 223 5.75 -3.98 -9.43
C VAL A 223 5.85 -2.98 -10.57
N GLN A 224 4.80 -2.17 -10.69
CA GLN A 224 4.63 -1.09 -11.65
C GLN A 224 5.57 0.08 -11.32
N HIS A 225 6.77 -0.19 -10.78
CA HIS A 225 7.63 0.86 -10.24
C HIS A 225 9.14 0.84 -10.53
N ALA A 226 9.78 -0.30 -10.86
CA ALA A 226 11.23 -0.28 -11.12
C ALA A 226 11.55 0.35 -12.48
N ALA A 227 10.86 -0.12 -13.53
CA ALA A 227 11.06 0.33 -14.92
C ALA A 227 10.61 1.77 -15.18
N GLU A 228 9.96 2.40 -14.21
CA GLU A 228 9.34 3.71 -14.39
C GLU A 228 9.64 4.67 -13.20
N ALA A 229 10.57 4.26 -12.30
CA ALA A 229 11.23 4.98 -11.18
C ALA A 229 11.47 6.51 -11.27
N PRO A 230 11.59 7.14 -12.45
CA PRO A 230 11.50 8.58 -12.67
C PRO A 230 10.40 9.40 -11.97
N TRP A 231 9.35 8.82 -11.38
CA TRP A 231 8.30 9.57 -10.63
C TRP A 231 8.53 9.62 -9.11
N LEU A 232 9.56 8.98 -8.55
CA LEU A 232 9.79 9.02 -7.09
C LEU A 232 10.25 10.41 -6.59
N VAL A 233 10.22 11.38 -7.51
CA VAL A 233 10.49 12.81 -7.39
C VAL A 233 9.53 13.55 -6.51
N ASP A 234 10.08 14.15 -5.46
CA ASP A 234 9.71 15.52 -5.18
C ASP A 234 10.03 16.37 -6.41
N ALA A 235 9.01 16.56 -7.25
CA ALA A 235 9.01 17.30 -8.51
C ALA A 235 9.73 18.67 -8.39
N LEU A 236 9.72 19.24 -7.18
CA LEU A 236 10.29 20.53 -6.81
C LEU A 236 11.79 20.49 -6.45
N ALA A 237 12.33 19.33 -6.04
CA ALA A 237 13.70 19.20 -5.56
C ALA A 237 14.74 19.02 -6.68
N ARG A 238 14.40 19.27 -7.95
CA ARG A 238 15.31 19.16 -9.10
C ARG A 238 15.25 20.41 -9.98
N PRO A 239 16.27 20.70 -10.81
CA PRO A 239 16.23 21.84 -11.74
C PRO A 239 14.94 21.82 -12.55
N GLU A 240 14.27 22.96 -12.64
CA GLU A 240 12.96 23.09 -13.29
C GLU A 240 13.01 22.47 -14.69
N VAL A 241 12.10 21.51 -14.98
CA VAL A 241 11.97 20.99 -16.34
C VAL A 241 11.16 22.02 -17.09
N PRO A 242 11.70 22.67 -18.13
CA PRO A 242 10.90 23.55 -18.96
C PRO A 242 9.87 22.72 -19.73
N ALA A 243 8.70 23.29 -19.99
CA ALA A 243 7.68 22.65 -20.82
C ALA A 243 8.22 22.24 -22.21
N THR A 244 9.21 22.97 -22.72
CA THR A 244 9.91 22.69 -23.98
C THR A 244 10.71 21.39 -23.96
N ALA A 245 10.93 20.76 -22.79
CA ALA A 245 11.51 19.42 -22.72
C ALA A 245 10.58 18.32 -23.29
N LEU A 246 9.31 18.67 -23.57
CA LEU A 246 8.37 17.82 -24.29
C LEU A 246 8.49 17.96 -25.82
N ASP A 247 9.17 19.00 -26.31
CA ASP A 247 9.33 19.28 -27.74
C ASP A 247 10.21 18.19 -28.39
N GLY A 248 9.61 17.38 -29.26
CA GLY A 248 10.33 16.41 -30.11
C GLY A 248 10.56 15.00 -29.53
N ALA A 249 10.03 14.65 -28.36
CA ALA A 249 10.48 13.45 -27.66
C ALA A 249 9.46 12.29 -27.65
N ARG A 250 9.59 11.34 -28.59
CA ARG A 250 9.13 9.94 -28.44
C ARG A 250 10.21 9.05 -27.77
N ASN A 251 11.24 9.66 -27.20
CA ASN A 251 12.36 8.99 -26.56
C ASN A 251 12.15 8.88 -25.04
N ALA A 252 13.06 8.22 -24.33
CA ALA A 252 12.97 8.06 -22.88
C ALA A 252 12.91 9.42 -22.17
N ALA A 253 13.75 10.39 -22.55
CA ALA A 253 13.81 11.72 -21.94
C ALA A 253 12.46 12.48 -21.96
N GLY A 254 11.71 12.42 -23.06
CA GLY A 254 10.37 13.01 -23.14
C GLY A 254 9.36 12.39 -22.18
N ARG A 255 9.39 11.05 -22.06
CA ARG A 255 8.56 10.32 -21.09
C ARG A 255 8.90 10.73 -19.65
N LEU A 256 10.18 10.85 -19.34
CA LEU A 256 10.67 11.31 -18.04
C LEU A 256 10.17 12.73 -17.73
N ALA A 257 10.30 13.65 -18.70
CA ALA A 257 9.85 15.03 -18.58
C ALA A 257 8.33 15.12 -18.37
N TYR A 258 7.55 14.35 -19.13
CA TYR A 258 6.09 14.32 -19.00
C TYR A 258 5.66 13.89 -17.60
N VAL A 259 6.18 12.77 -17.13
CA VAL A 259 5.85 12.24 -15.79
C VAL A 259 6.25 13.23 -14.71
N ARG A 260 7.44 13.83 -14.81
CA ARG A 260 7.90 14.82 -13.84
C ARG A 260 6.98 16.05 -13.80
N LEU A 261 6.63 16.60 -14.96
CA LEU A 261 5.73 17.75 -15.06
C LEU A 261 4.32 17.43 -14.53
N LEU A 262 3.83 16.20 -14.71
CA LEU A 262 2.57 15.72 -14.13
C LEU A 262 2.59 15.78 -12.59
N HIS A 263 3.70 15.37 -11.96
CA HIS A 263 3.86 15.48 -10.51
C HIS A 263 3.95 16.95 -10.04
N VAL A 264 4.68 17.81 -10.78
CA VAL A 264 4.70 19.25 -10.47
C VAL A 264 3.28 19.82 -10.54
N ALA A 265 2.49 19.43 -11.53
CA ALA A 265 1.12 19.90 -11.70
C ALA A 265 0.21 19.48 -10.54
N ASP A 266 0.26 18.20 -10.14
CA ASP A 266 -0.51 17.67 -9.01
C ASP A 266 -0.13 18.36 -7.69
N HIS A 267 1.17 18.53 -7.42
CA HIS A 267 1.64 19.24 -6.23
C HIS A 267 1.23 20.71 -6.25
N ALA A 268 1.42 21.42 -7.36
CA ALA A 268 1.01 22.81 -7.50
C ALA A 268 -0.51 22.97 -7.27
N ALA A 269 -1.32 22.02 -7.75
CA ALA A 269 -2.77 22.01 -7.51
C ALA A 269 -3.10 21.84 -6.00
N GLN A 270 -2.38 20.97 -5.30
CA GLN A 270 -2.56 20.73 -3.86
C GLN A 270 -2.08 21.92 -3.00
N ALA A 271 -0.99 22.56 -3.40
CA ALA A 271 -0.41 23.72 -2.73
C ALA A 271 -1.16 25.05 -3.04
N GLY A 272 -2.29 25.01 -3.74
CA GLY A 272 -3.07 26.20 -4.09
C GLY A 272 -2.48 27.07 -5.21
N GLN A 273 -1.39 26.63 -5.86
CA GLN A 273 -0.75 27.31 -6.99
C GLN A 273 -1.53 27.06 -8.30
N ARG A 274 -2.80 27.49 -8.33
CA ARG A 274 -3.77 27.15 -9.39
C ARG A 274 -3.30 27.50 -10.80
N ASP A 275 -2.74 28.67 -11.00
CA ASP A 275 -2.32 29.12 -12.35
C ASP A 275 -1.17 28.28 -12.89
N ARG A 276 -0.18 27.97 -12.05
CA ARG A 276 0.95 27.12 -12.41
C ARG A 276 0.47 25.71 -12.75
N ALA A 277 -0.37 25.14 -11.90
CA ALA A 277 -0.92 23.81 -12.09
C ALA A 277 -1.76 23.74 -13.38
N THR A 278 -2.57 24.77 -13.65
CA THR A 278 -3.41 24.85 -14.85
C THR A 278 -2.56 24.85 -16.12
N ARG A 279 -1.54 25.71 -16.21
CA ARG A 279 -0.63 25.76 -17.37
C ARG A 279 0.05 24.41 -17.62
N LEU A 280 0.48 23.73 -16.55
CA LEU A 280 1.11 22.42 -16.66
C LEU A 280 0.13 21.34 -17.13
N VAL A 281 -1.10 21.31 -16.60
CA VAL A 281 -2.13 20.37 -17.03
C VAL A 281 -2.49 20.57 -18.51
N GLU A 282 -2.61 21.81 -18.97
CA GLU A 282 -2.87 22.12 -20.38
C GLU A 282 -1.71 21.67 -21.28
N THR A 283 -0.47 21.99 -20.87
CA THR A 283 0.75 21.58 -21.57
C THR A 283 0.85 20.06 -21.69
N LEU A 284 0.63 19.34 -20.59
CA LEU A 284 0.66 17.87 -20.57
C LEU A 284 -0.47 17.28 -21.43
N SER A 285 -1.67 17.84 -21.34
CA SER A 285 -2.81 17.39 -22.15
C SER A 285 -2.51 17.52 -23.65
N ALA A 286 -1.88 18.61 -24.07
CA ALA A 286 -1.47 18.83 -25.46
C ALA A 286 -0.33 17.88 -25.90
N ASN A 287 0.56 17.52 -24.99
CA ASN A 287 1.75 16.72 -25.26
C ASN A 287 1.64 15.23 -24.86
N ARG A 288 0.42 14.71 -24.71
CA ARG A 288 0.17 13.30 -24.32
C ARG A 288 0.81 12.26 -25.25
N ALA A 289 1.13 12.62 -26.49
CA ALA A 289 1.89 11.77 -27.41
C ALA A 289 3.31 11.45 -26.90
N ALA A 290 3.88 12.24 -25.98
CA ALA A 290 5.13 11.93 -25.30
C ALA A 290 5.05 10.63 -24.49
N LEU A 291 3.85 10.21 -24.10
CA LEU A 291 3.59 8.92 -23.45
C LEU A 291 3.58 7.73 -24.42
N ALA A 292 3.90 7.91 -25.69
CA ALA A 292 4.10 6.78 -26.60
C ALA A 292 5.47 6.12 -26.36
N GLY A 293 5.51 4.79 -26.31
CA GLY A 293 6.77 4.06 -26.24
C GLY A 293 6.68 2.69 -25.56
N PRO A 294 7.82 1.97 -25.49
CA PRO A 294 7.89 0.68 -24.82
C PRO A 294 7.85 0.89 -23.31
N PHE A 295 6.69 0.64 -22.70
CA PHE A 295 6.56 0.50 -21.26
C PHE A 295 6.57 -0.98 -20.89
N ALA A 296 7.00 -1.27 -19.66
CA ALA A 296 6.88 -2.60 -19.10
C ALA A 296 5.41 -3.07 -19.00
N SER A 297 4.47 -2.12 -18.93
CA SER A 297 3.03 -2.38 -18.96
C SER A 297 2.31 -1.42 -19.91
N PRO A 298 1.39 -1.91 -20.76
CA PRO A 298 0.55 -1.06 -21.60
C PRO A 298 -0.42 -0.17 -20.77
N LEU A 299 -0.60 -0.47 -19.48
CA LEU A 299 -1.48 0.29 -18.56
C LEU A 299 -0.82 1.54 -17.98
N THR A 300 0.51 1.59 -17.96
CA THR A 300 1.30 2.70 -17.40
C THR A 300 0.92 4.07 -17.96
N PRO A 301 0.92 4.28 -19.29
CA PRO A 301 0.50 5.56 -19.87
C PRO A 301 -0.95 5.90 -19.53
N LEU A 302 -1.84 4.89 -19.43
CA LEU A 302 -3.25 5.10 -19.09
C LEU A 302 -3.42 5.62 -17.66
N ARG A 303 -2.62 5.14 -16.71
CA ARG A 303 -2.67 5.62 -15.33
C ARG A 303 -2.19 7.04 -15.20
N TRP A 304 -1.18 7.44 -15.96
CA TRP A 304 -0.70 8.82 -15.98
C TRP A 304 -1.75 9.76 -16.57
N LEU A 305 -2.46 9.34 -17.61
CA LEU A 305 -3.64 10.06 -18.10
C LEU A 305 -4.75 10.14 -17.03
N GLY A 306 -4.98 9.06 -16.27
CA GLY A 306 -5.91 9.07 -15.15
C GLY A 306 -5.51 10.06 -14.04
N SER A 307 -4.23 10.13 -13.69
CA SER A 307 -3.70 11.12 -12.74
C SER A 307 -3.82 12.55 -13.27
N LEU A 308 -3.61 12.77 -14.57
CA LEU A 308 -3.81 14.07 -15.21
C LEU A 308 -5.29 14.48 -15.15
N ALA A 309 -6.22 13.56 -15.42
CA ALA A 309 -7.65 13.79 -15.33
C ALA A 309 -8.07 14.19 -13.90
N ARG A 310 -7.61 13.47 -12.88
CA ARG A 310 -7.86 13.84 -11.47
C ARG A 310 -7.28 15.20 -11.08
N THR A 311 -6.11 15.53 -11.62
CA THR A 311 -5.50 16.84 -11.38
C THR A 311 -6.34 17.95 -12.01
N ALA A 312 -6.85 17.74 -13.23
CA ALA A 312 -7.78 18.65 -13.90
C ALA A 312 -9.10 18.81 -13.12
N GLU A 313 -9.67 17.73 -12.57
CA GLU A 313 -10.85 17.79 -11.70
C GLU A 313 -10.59 18.66 -10.46
N ARG A 314 -9.45 18.48 -9.79
CA ARG A 314 -9.07 19.27 -8.61
C ARG A 314 -8.94 20.76 -8.93
N LEU A 315 -8.48 21.08 -10.15
CA LEU A 315 -8.38 22.43 -10.67
C LEU A 315 -9.70 22.98 -11.21
N GLN A 316 -10.81 22.26 -11.07
CA GLN A 316 -12.13 22.65 -11.58
C GLN A 316 -12.11 22.87 -13.10
N ARG A 317 -11.42 22.01 -13.84
CA ARG A 317 -11.40 21.97 -15.31
C ARG A 317 -12.17 20.75 -15.82
N PRO A 318 -13.51 20.74 -15.68
CA PRO A 318 -14.34 19.57 -15.97
C PRO A 318 -14.25 19.12 -17.43
N ASP A 319 -14.08 20.05 -18.38
CA ASP A 319 -13.97 19.72 -19.80
C ASP A 319 -12.70 18.91 -20.11
N LEU A 320 -11.55 19.34 -19.55
CA LEU A 320 -10.28 18.63 -19.70
C LEU A 320 -10.34 17.26 -18.99
N ALA A 321 -10.88 17.22 -17.78
CA ALA A 321 -11.06 15.97 -17.05
C ALA A 321 -11.95 14.99 -17.84
N HIS A 322 -13.14 15.41 -18.28
CA HIS A 322 -14.05 14.58 -19.06
C HIS A 322 -13.42 14.12 -20.38
N GLY A 323 -12.71 15.00 -21.09
CA GLY A 323 -12.01 14.64 -22.33
C GLY A 323 -11.01 13.51 -22.11
N LEU A 324 -10.18 13.62 -21.07
CA LEU A 324 -9.19 12.59 -20.70
C LEU A 324 -9.86 11.29 -20.25
N LEU A 325 -10.94 11.35 -19.47
CA LEU A 325 -11.67 10.16 -19.02
C LEU A 325 -12.38 9.44 -20.17
N ARG A 326 -12.95 10.17 -21.15
CA ARG A 326 -13.50 9.56 -22.38
C ARG A 326 -12.42 8.89 -23.21
N GLU A 327 -11.25 9.52 -23.33
CA GLU A 327 -10.10 8.89 -24.01
C GLU A 327 -9.71 7.58 -23.33
N LEU A 328 -9.69 7.55 -22.00
CA LEU A 328 -9.42 6.33 -21.22
C LEU A 328 -10.50 5.27 -21.41
N ALA A 329 -11.79 5.65 -21.42
CA ALA A 329 -12.91 4.74 -21.62
C ALA A 329 -12.83 3.99 -22.96
N GLY A 330 -12.25 4.61 -23.99
CA GLY A 330 -12.05 4.00 -25.31
C GLY A 330 -10.88 3.00 -25.39
N ARG A 331 -10.15 2.75 -24.30
CA ARG A 331 -8.97 1.86 -24.30
C ARG A 331 -9.36 0.42 -23.95
N PRO A 332 -9.07 -0.58 -24.82
CA PRO A 332 -9.46 -1.97 -24.58
C PRO A 332 -8.77 -2.59 -23.36
N GLU A 333 -7.62 -2.05 -22.93
CA GLU A 333 -6.85 -2.53 -21.79
C GLU A 333 -7.40 -2.01 -20.44
N LEU A 334 -8.27 -0.99 -20.45
CA LEU A 334 -8.79 -0.36 -19.23
C LEU A 334 -9.39 -1.34 -18.22
N PRO A 335 -10.20 -2.36 -18.60
CA PRO A 335 -10.80 -3.29 -17.64
C PRO A 335 -9.79 -4.10 -16.81
N ALA A 336 -8.55 -4.25 -17.30
CA ALA A 336 -7.48 -4.94 -16.57
C ALA A 336 -7.00 -4.14 -15.35
N ASP A 337 -7.19 -2.82 -15.34
CA ASP A 337 -6.91 -1.95 -14.18
C ASP A 337 -8.21 -1.53 -13.48
N ARG A 338 -8.61 -2.30 -12.47
CA ARG A 338 -9.87 -2.05 -11.73
C ARG A 338 -9.95 -0.68 -11.06
N ALA A 339 -8.81 -0.10 -10.68
CA ALA A 339 -8.80 1.22 -10.02
C ALA A 339 -9.03 2.32 -11.04
N LEU A 340 -8.31 2.27 -12.16
CA LEU A 340 -8.47 3.20 -13.27
C LEU A 340 -9.84 3.07 -13.94
N HIS A 341 -10.34 1.85 -14.12
CA HIS A 341 -11.68 1.60 -14.65
C HIS A 341 -12.77 2.21 -13.75
N ARG A 342 -12.64 2.10 -12.43
CA ARG A 342 -13.57 2.74 -11.49
C ARG A 342 -13.51 4.26 -11.59
N LEU A 343 -12.30 4.84 -11.65
CA LEU A 343 -12.13 6.28 -11.82
C LEU A 343 -12.87 6.79 -13.07
N VAL A 344 -12.69 6.11 -14.20
CA VAL A 344 -13.35 6.45 -15.48
C VAL A 344 -14.87 6.39 -15.35
N ARG A 345 -15.42 5.30 -14.80
CA ARG A 345 -16.87 5.17 -14.60
C ARG A 345 -17.43 6.27 -13.70
N GLN A 346 -16.76 6.54 -12.57
CA GLN A 346 -17.19 7.56 -11.62
C GLN A 346 -17.18 8.95 -12.25
N GLY A 347 -16.09 9.32 -12.95
CA GLY A 347 -15.95 10.65 -13.54
C GLY A 347 -16.79 10.86 -14.80
N LEU A 348 -17.23 9.79 -15.49
CA LEU A 348 -18.18 9.88 -16.61
C LEU A 348 -19.66 9.72 -16.20
N GLY A 349 -19.94 9.59 -14.91
CA GLY A 349 -21.31 9.52 -14.39
C GLY A 349 -21.97 8.13 -14.41
N ASP A 350 -21.23 7.08 -14.76
CA ASP A 350 -21.68 5.70 -14.63
C ASP A 350 -21.64 5.28 -13.16
N ARG A 351 -22.77 5.50 -12.47
CA ARG A 351 -22.93 5.08 -11.07
C ARG A 351 -22.89 3.56 -10.95
N GLU A 352 -21.78 3.03 -10.47
CA GLU A 352 -21.81 1.79 -9.71
C GLU A 352 -22.63 2.06 -8.43
N PRO A 353 -23.59 1.20 -8.02
CA PRO A 353 -24.30 1.41 -6.78
C PRO A 353 -23.27 1.56 -5.65
N PRO A 354 -23.44 2.55 -4.75
CA PRO A 354 -22.50 2.73 -3.66
C PRO A 354 -22.39 1.39 -2.93
N ARG A 355 -21.17 0.87 -2.80
CA ARG A 355 -20.91 -0.08 -1.72
C ARG A 355 -21.18 0.71 -0.45
N THR A 356 -22.31 0.42 0.18
CA THR A 356 -22.45 0.66 1.61
C THR A 356 -21.19 0.11 2.27
N PRO A 357 -20.41 0.94 2.96
CA PRO A 357 -19.55 0.41 4.01
C PRO A 357 -20.49 -0.40 4.91
N ASP A 358 -20.22 -1.69 5.09
CA ASP A 358 -20.93 -2.45 6.12
C ASP A 358 -20.84 -1.64 7.43
N GLY A 359 -22.00 -1.43 8.04
CA GLY A 359 -22.31 -0.26 8.85
C GLY A 359 -21.28 0.08 9.93
N ALA A 360 -20.65 1.25 9.78
CA ALA A 360 -20.23 2.02 10.94
C ALA A 360 -21.41 2.92 11.31
N ALA A 361 -22.22 2.46 12.26
CA ALA A 361 -23.15 3.36 12.95
C ALA A 361 -22.33 4.52 13.53
N ALA A 362 -22.68 5.76 13.18
CA ALA A 362 -22.21 6.90 13.93
C ALA A 362 -22.66 6.71 15.38
N PRO A 363 -21.76 6.70 16.38
CA PRO A 363 -22.21 6.68 17.76
C PRO A 363 -23.00 7.97 18.03
N PRO A 364 -24.12 7.88 18.76
CA PRO A 364 -24.91 9.05 19.12
C PRO A 364 -24.09 9.93 20.07
N GLY A 365 -24.43 11.22 20.05
CA GLY A 365 -23.68 12.30 20.68
C GLY A 365 -23.35 12.10 22.15
N GLY A 366 -22.10 12.43 22.45
CA GLY A 366 -21.57 12.89 23.73
C GLY A 366 -20.21 13.47 23.39
N ALA A 367 -20.05 14.79 23.41
CA ALA A 367 -18.84 15.47 23.00
C ALA A 367 -17.72 15.28 24.04
N ALA A 368 -17.19 14.06 24.14
CA ALA A 368 -15.83 13.87 24.60
C ALA A 368 -14.90 14.43 23.50
N ALA A 369 -13.88 15.18 23.90
CA ALA A 369 -12.84 15.59 22.96
C ALA A 369 -12.30 14.34 22.24
N PRO A 370 -12.05 14.38 20.92
CA PRO A 370 -11.44 13.26 20.24
C PRO A 370 -10.09 12.94 20.92
N PRO A 371 -9.76 11.66 21.12
CA PRO A 371 -8.54 11.29 21.80
C PRO A 371 -7.32 11.85 21.06
N THR A 372 -6.36 12.34 21.83
CA THR A 372 -5.10 12.89 21.34
C THR A 372 -4.19 11.79 20.81
N VAL A 373 -3.17 12.15 20.01
CA VAL A 373 -2.21 11.15 19.52
C VAL A 373 -1.41 10.55 20.68
N GLU A 374 -1.16 11.34 21.72
CA GLU A 374 -0.47 10.94 22.95
C GLU A 374 -1.27 9.90 23.73
N GLU A 375 -2.56 10.15 24.00
CA GLU A 375 -3.43 9.19 24.70
C GLU A 375 -3.53 7.84 23.98
N LEU A 376 -3.72 7.87 22.65
CA LEU A 376 -3.78 6.64 21.86
C LEU A 376 -2.41 5.93 21.78
N THR A 377 -1.31 6.68 21.84
CA THR A 377 0.04 6.11 21.85
C THR A 377 0.33 5.41 23.17
N GLU A 378 -0.02 6.04 24.30
CA GLU A 378 0.13 5.45 25.63
C GLU A 378 -0.69 4.15 25.75
N GLU A 379 -1.96 4.17 25.32
CA GLU A 379 -2.79 2.95 25.28
C GLU A 379 -2.17 1.85 24.41
N ALA A 380 -1.63 2.21 23.24
CA ALA A 380 -0.98 1.26 22.35
C ALA A 380 0.28 0.65 22.98
N GLU A 381 1.10 1.47 23.66
CA GLU A 381 2.32 1.05 24.36
C GLU A 381 1.98 0.07 25.51
N ASP A 382 1.00 0.39 26.34
CA ASP A 382 0.53 -0.48 27.43
C ASP A 382 0.05 -1.83 26.91
N ARG A 383 -0.69 -1.83 25.80
CA ARG A 383 -1.19 -3.06 25.19
C ARG A 383 -0.12 -3.88 24.51
N LEU A 384 0.90 -3.25 23.90
CA LEU A 384 2.07 -3.94 23.39
C LEU A 384 2.85 -4.61 24.53
N ALA A 385 3.02 -3.93 25.66
CA ALA A 385 3.66 -4.48 26.85
C ALA A 385 2.87 -5.67 27.42
N ALA A 386 1.54 -5.54 27.55
CA ALA A 386 0.68 -6.62 28.00
C ALA A 386 0.72 -7.83 27.05
N LEU A 387 0.70 -7.60 25.74
CA LEU A 387 0.81 -8.66 24.74
C LEU A 387 2.19 -9.35 24.81
N ALA A 388 3.27 -8.61 25.03
CA ALA A 388 4.61 -9.18 25.19
C ALA A 388 4.72 -10.04 26.47
N ALA A 389 4.04 -9.64 27.53
CA ALA A 389 4.03 -10.35 28.82
C ALA A 389 3.14 -11.62 28.83
N ALA A 390 2.10 -11.67 27.99
CA ALA A 390 1.23 -12.84 27.87
C ALA A 390 2.04 -14.07 27.43
N ARG A 391 2.24 -15.02 28.36
CA ARG A 391 3.04 -16.23 28.16
C ARG A 391 2.30 -17.29 27.36
#